data_AF-A0A5S5D5E2-F1
#
_entry.id   AF-A0A5S5D5E2-F1
#
_cell.length_a   1.000
_cell.length_b   1.000
_cell.length_c   1.000
_cell.angle_alpha   90.00
_cell.angle_beta   90.00
_cell.angle_gamma   90.00
#
_symmetry.space_group_name_H-M   'P 1'
#
loop_
_entity.id
_entity.type
_entity.pdbx_description
1 polymer ?
#
loop_
_entity_poly.entity_id
_entity_poly.type
_entity_poly.pdbx_seq_one_letter_code
_entity_poly.pdbx_strand_id
1 'polypeptide(L)' 'MVARRTGLSKARINELSLNTSSHLRAEELYLIAKAIDADPCEVLNKLYGHLQLVSEGG' A
#
# COMPACT_ATOMS: atom_id res chain seq x y z
N MET A 1 1.32 13.09 -10.21
CA MET A 1 1.35 13.83 -8.93
C MET A 1 1.82 12.95 -7.77
N VAL A 2 1.26 11.73 -7.60
CA VAL A 2 1.69 10.76 -6.56
C VAL A 2 3.17 10.39 -6.68
N ALA A 3 3.66 9.88 -7.83
CA ALA A 3 5.08 9.52 -8.03
C ALA A 3 6.08 10.59 -7.58
N ARG A 4 5.79 11.86 -7.88
CA ARG A 4 6.65 12.99 -7.54
C ARG A 4 6.67 13.28 -6.04
N ARG A 5 5.55 13.07 -5.34
CA ARG A 5 5.43 13.31 -3.89
C ARG A 5 5.94 12.14 -3.06
N THR A 6 5.91 10.92 -3.61
CA THR A 6 6.28 9.70 -2.90
C THR A 6 7.69 9.22 -3.19
N GLY A 7 8.38 9.79 -4.20
CA GLY A 7 9.68 9.31 -4.65
C GLY A 7 9.62 7.97 -5.39
N LEU A 8 8.41 7.43 -5.64
CA LEU A 8 8.22 6.19 -6.38
C LEU A 8 8.46 6.40 -7.88
N SER A 9 9.14 5.45 -8.50
CA SER A 9 9.31 5.47 -9.96
C SER A 9 7.96 5.30 -10.66
N LYS A 10 7.84 5.85 -11.88
CA LYS A 10 6.64 5.64 -12.71
C LYS A 10 6.38 4.15 -12.96
N ALA A 11 7.44 3.36 -13.16
CA ALA A 11 7.35 1.92 -13.34
C ALA A 11 6.74 1.24 -12.09
N ARG A 12 7.18 1.63 -10.89
CA ARG A 12 6.65 1.07 -9.64
C ARG A 12 5.19 1.44 -9.41
N ILE A 13 4.79 2.68 -9.69
CA ILE A 13 3.37 3.07 -9.62
C ILE A 13 2.52 2.27 -10.61
N ASN A 14 2.98 2.11 -11.85
CA ASN A 14 2.29 1.30 -12.84
C ASN A 14 2.16 -0.16 -12.40
N GLU A 15 3.23 -0.75 -11.85
CA GLU A 15 3.21 -2.11 -11.32
C GLU A 15 2.17 -2.26 -10.19
N LEU A 16 2.18 -1.37 -9.21
CA LEU A 16 1.22 -1.36 -8.09
C LEU A 16 -0.24 -1.15 -8.55
N SER A 17 -0.45 -0.50 -9.70
CA SER A 17 -1.78 -0.19 -10.22
C SER A 17 -2.34 -1.29 -11.15
N LEU A 18 -1.46 -2.02 -11.84
CA LEU A 18 -1.84 -2.97 -12.89
C LEU A 18 -1.65 -4.44 -12.48
N ASN A 19 -0.75 -4.73 -11.53
CA ASN A 19 -0.46 -6.07 -11.09
C ASN A 19 -1.09 -6.33 -9.72
N THR A 20 -2.23 -7.03 -9.70
CA THR A 20 -2.95 -7.40 -8.47
C THR A 20 -2.17 -8.33 -7.55
N SER A 21 -1.11 -8.98 -8.05
CA SER A 21 -0.22 -9.82 -7.26
C SER A 21 1.00 -9.07 -6.72
N SER A 22 1.18 -7.79 -7.07
CA SER A 22 2.29 -7.00 -6.53
C SER A 22 2.01 -6.63 -5.06
N HIS A 23 3.01 -6.80 -4.20
CA HIS A 23 2.90 -6.43 -2.80
C HIS A 23 3.25 -4.94 -2.61
N LEU A 24 2.36 -4.21 -1.95
CA LEU A 24 2.60 -2.85 -1.50
C LEU A 24 3.45 -2.88 -0.22
N ARG A 25 4.65 -2.29 -0.25
CA ARG A 25 5.48 -2.20 0.97
C ARG A 25 4.90 -1.15 1.92
N ALA A 26 5.13 -1.33 3.23
CA ALA A 26 4.64 -0.41 4.25
C ALA A 26 5.13 1.04 4.05
N GLU A 27 6.39 1.23 3.65
CA GLU A 27 6.94 2.56 3.32
C GLU A 27 6.20 3.21 2.13
N GLU A 28 5.87 2.42 1.11
CA GLU A 28 5.18 2.89 -0.09
C GLU A 28 3.75 3.27 0.25
N LEU A 29 3.06 2.45 1.05
CA LEU A 29 1.73 2.73 1.58
C LEU A 29 1.71 4.05 2.33
N TYR A 30 2.64 4.23 3.27
CA TYR A 30 2.70 5.42 4.11
C TYR A 30 2.90 6.69 3.27
N LEU A 31 3.83 6.67 2.31
CA LEU A 31 4.09 7.80 1.44
C LEU A 31 2.92 8.08 0.49
N ILE A 32 2.30 7.04 -0.08
CA ILE A 32 1.13 7.17 -0.94
C ILE A 32 -0.03 7.79 -0.16
N ALA A 33 -0.31 7.32 1.05
CA ALA A 33 -1.35 7.87 1.93
C ALA A 33 -1.15 9.38 2.17
N LYS A 34 0.06 9.78 2.58
CA LYS A 34 0.40 11.21 2.74
C LYS A 34 0.32 12.00 1.43
N ALA A 35 0.64 11.38 0.30
CA ALA A 35 0.57 12.03 -1.01
C ALA A 35 -0.87 12.25 -1.51
N ILE A 36 -1.85 11.52 -0.97
CA ILE A 36 -3.28 11.67 -1.26
C ILE A 36 -4.05 12.33 -0.10
N ASP A 37 -3.35 12.83 0.91
CA ASP A 37 -3.92 13.48 2.10
C ASP A 37 -4.85 12.55 2.92
N ALA A 38 -4.49 11.28 3.01
CA ALA A 38 -5.17 10.26 3.80
C ALA A 38 -4.31 9.82 4.99
N ASP A 39 -4.96 9.36 6.06
CA ASP A 39 -4.28 8.74 7.18
C ASP A 39 -3.69 7.37 6.78
N PRO A 40 -2.39 7.11 7.04
CA PRO A 40 -1.76 5.83 6.68
C PRO A 40 -2.39 4.60 7.33
N CYS A 41 -2.87 4.69 8.57
CA CYS A 41 -3.51 3.58 9.27
C CYS A 41 -4.91 3.30 8.69
N GLU A 42 -5.65 4.32 8.27
CA GLU A 42 -6.89 4.13 7.52
C GLU A 42 -6.66 3.38 6.20
N VAL A 43 -5.64 3.77 5.44
CA VAL A 43 -5.28 3.06 4.18
C VAL A 43 -4.87 1.62 4.44
N LEU A 44 -4.05 1.38 5.48
CA LEU A 44 -3.64 0.05 5.90
C LEU A 44 -4.85 -0.84 6.22
N ASN A 45 -5.77 -0.35 7.07
CA ASN A 45 -6.95 -1.10 7.47
C ASN A 45 -7.91 -1.32 6.31
N LYS A 46 -8.03 -0.36 5.38
CA LYS A 46 -8.86 -0.52 4.18
C LYS A 46 -8.34 -1.61 3.25
N LEU A 47 -7.02 -1.75 3.11
CA LEU A 47 -6.39 -2.74 2.23
C LEU A 47 -6.24 -4.12 2.89
N TYR A 48 -5.85 -4.16 4.16
CA TYR A 48 -5.40 -5.38 4.83
C TYR A 48 -6.20 -5.75 6.09
N GLY A 49 -7.21 -4.97 6.48
CA GLY A 49 -8.03 -5.25 7.68
C GLY A 49 -8.84 -6.54 7.62
N HIS A 50 -8.91 -7.19 6.45
CA HIS A 50 -9.54 -8.49 6.24
C HIS A 50 -8.61 -9.68 6.59
N LEU A 51 -7.30 -9.44 6.75
CA LEU A 51 -6.36 -10.49 7.07
C LEU A 51 -6.61 -11.01 8.49
N GLN A 52 -6.52 -12.32 8.64
CA GLN A 52 -6.65 -13.01 9.92
C GLN A 52 -5.40 -13.83 10.18
N LEU A 53 -5.03 -13.97 11.45
CA LEU A 53 -3.99 -14.90 11.84
C LEU A 53 -4.47 -16.33 11.57
N VAL A 54 -3.56 -17.18 11.09
CA VAL A 54 -3.84 -18.61 11.07
C VAL A 54 -3.90 -19.06 12.53
N SER A 55 -4.99 -19.73 12.91
CA SER A 55 -5.15 -20.27 14.26
C SER A 55 -3.91 -21.08 14.63
N GLU A 56 -3.33 -20.84 15.81
CA GLU A 56 -2.28 -21.66 16.38
C GLU A 56 -2.89 -23.02 16.77
N GLY A 57 -2.97 -23.95 15.83
CA GLY A 57 -3.57 -25.26 16.04
C GLY A 57 -3.27 -26.21 14.89
N GLY A 58 -2.07 -26.79 14.93
CA GLY A 58 -1.73 -28.06 14.29
C GLY A 58 -1.66 -29.16 15.34
#